data_AF-A0A4P5VTW0-F1
#
_entry.id   AF-A0A4P5VTW0-F1
#
_cell.length_a   1.000
_cell.length_b   1.000
_cell.length_c   1.000
_cell.angle_alpha   90.00
_cell.angle_beta   90.00
_cell.angle_gamma   90.00
#
_symmetry.space_group_name_H-M   'P 1'
#
loop_
_entity.id
_entity.type
_entity.pdbx_description
1 polymer ?
#
loop_
_entity_poly.entity_id
_entity_poly.type
_entity_poly.pdbx_seq_one_letter_code
_entity_poly.pdbx_strand_id
1 'polypeptide(L)'
;MPDLAHEPVKKTETPAPDTSVAQPDLQPRGNDAAKDQVAAGGADTGLANYESALGEFLGKKLYGAVSGVLTYDKLHGQAKGAVTSALGALADSLGKIDNVDADPKALDNLGVMLDAAAAPAVEKLLEKYGPELTGKLAKWTGAHPKTVLTVALLAAAGAVIANAPIPELAKQFKLGKSITVDVEAKLGRLRQLALEKLKAKVSYAAGPLLASIEADNDGNVAGTVTAGTDDKKIALDAKFDGKGLKVVGLDGVLKPDENTTILGNIKQKRDEKLIGSLSLTHKDGSITTTNDFKYDANTGILGIGRTSLFEDSQYKLQSNVNGNSDGTGSAGMRVETKEGPLTGYGGVSHETTKGAYGLQESDKLQMGLAFKRSDLTAKLDAQLSTLAGDSKLSGSVDKKWGNNHAGASFSAVLDNPKLLEVGAFYGFKDPNEFKSFLVEYKHKGSTSENALSMVVENTLSDVRLRWQQNLTWGGDSDTKLNTKFHAAKFLNKDTALLGGAEHEYNFSTGKSNIIPQIGVQYKGLPVLVGYDQERKAVKIGITIPF
;
A
#
# COMPACT_ATOMS: atom_id res chain seq x y z
N MET A 1 -51.91 -45.83 19.28
CA MET A 1 -50.87 -44.88 18.85
C MET A 1 -49.81 -45.68 18.14
N PRO A 2 -49.44 -45.31 16.90
CA PRO A 2 -48.89 -46.23 15.94
C PRO A 2 -47.37 -46.39 16.05
N ASP A 3 -46.99 -47.59 15.66
CA ASP A 3 -45.67 -48.13 15.36
C ASP A 3 -44.94 -47.24 14.34
N LEU A 4 -43.78 -46.69 14.72
CA LEU A 4 -42.87 -46.00 13.80
C LEU A 4 -41.68 -46.91 13.55
N ALA A 5 -41.76 -47.62 12.43
CA ALA A 5 -40.68 -48.43 11.88
C ALA A 5 -39.44 -47.57 11.60
N HIS A 6 -38.29 -48.00 12.13
CA HIS A 6 -36.99 -47.45 11.76
C HIS A 6 -36.56 -47.98 10.39
N GLU A 7 -36.45 -47.08 9.40
CA GLU A 7 -35.71 -47.35 8.17
C GLU A 7 -34.21 -47.44 8.46
N PRO A 8 -33.46 -48.35 7.81
CA PRO A 8 -32.01 -48.42 7.93
C PRO A 8 -31.35 -47.28 7.13
N VAL A 9 -30.52 -46.49 7.81
CA VAL A 9 -29.67 -45.46 7.21
C VAL A 9 -28.68 -46.11 6.24
N LYS A 10 -28.80 -45.79 4.95
CA LYS A 10 -27.81 -46.12 3.92
C LYS A 10 -26.47 -45.44 4.26
N LYS A 11 -25.41 -46.24 4.43
CA LYS A 11 -24.02 -45.75 4.43
C LYS A 11 -23.70 -45.18 3.05
N THR A 12 -23.55 -43.86 2.96
CA THR A 12 -22.81 -43.21 1.88
C THR A 12 -21.32 -43.39 2.13
N GLU A 13 -20.67 -44.20 1.30
CA GLU A 13 -19.20 -44.27 1.21
C GLU A 13 -18.69 -42.97 0.58
N THR A 14 -17.90 -42.23 1.35
CA THR A 14 -17.13 -41.08 0.85
C THR A 14 -15.95 -41.62 0.03
N PRO A 15 -15.77 -41.23 -1.24
CA PRO A 15 -14.61 -41.66 -2.01
C PRO A 15 -13.33 -41.05 -1.43
N ALA A 16 -12.27 -41.84 -1.38
CA ALA A 16 -10.94 -41.41 -0.93
C ALA A 16 -10.41 -40.24 -1.78
N PRO A 17 -9.71 -39.27 -1.19
CA PRO A 17 -9.12 -38.17 -1.94
C PRO A 17 -7.98 -38.69 -2.83
N ASP A 18 -8.12 -38.40 -4.12
CA ASP A 18 -7.14 -38.67 -5.18
C ASP A 18 -5.90 -37.78 -4.97
N THR A 19 -4.78 -38.39 -4.60
CA THR A 19 -3.47 -37.73 -4.39
C THR A 19 -2.64 -37.75 -5.68
N SER A 20 -3.18 -37.17 -6.75
CA SER A 20 -2.40 -36.84 -7.96
C SER A 20 -1.92 -35.39 -7.88
N VAL A 21 -0.74 -35.18 -7.29
CA VAL A 21 -0.04 -33.89 -7.35
C VAL A 21 0.54 -33.72 -8.75
N ALA A 22 -0.06 -32.82 -9.55
CA ALA A 22 0.47 -32.42 -10.84
C ALA A 22 1.85 -31.76 -10.68
N GLN A 23 2.85 -32.27 -11.40
CA GLN A 23 4.14 -31.60 -11.58
C GLN A 23 3.91 -30.27 -12.32
N PRO A 24 4.53 -29.14 -11.89
CA PRO A 24 4.50 -27.93 -12.69
C PRO A 24 5.35 -28.11 -13.94
N ASP A 25 4.68 -28.07 -15.09
CA ASP A 25 5.29 -27.98 -16.41
C ASP A 25 5.97 -26.60 -16.55
N LEU A 26 7.31 -26.59 -16.44
CA LEU A 26 8.14 -25.42 -16.69
C LEU A 26 8.51 -25.37 -18.17
N GLN A 27 7.58 -24.88 -19.00
CA GLN A 27 7.92 -24.41 -20.34
C GLN A 27 8.54 -23.01 -20.30
N PRO A 28 9.58 -22.72 -21.10
CA PRO A 28 10.19 -21.41 -21.17
C PRO A 28 9.21 -20.41 -21.80
N ARG A 29 8.79 -19.39 -21.02
CA ARG A 29 8.03 -18.25 -21.53
C ARG A 29 8.90 -17.46 -22.51
N GLY A 30 8.50 -17.45 -23.78
CA GLY A 30 9.05 -16.60 -24.84
C GLY A 30 8.80 -15.11 -24.60
N ASN A 31 9.65 -14.29 -25.23
CA ASN A 31 9.78 -12.83 -25.12
C ASN A 31 8.60 -12.02 -25.71
N ASP A 32 7.40 -12.10 -25.13
CA ASP A 32 6.27 -11.24 -25.54
C ASP A 32 6.06 -9.99 -24.65
N ALA A 33 6.86 -9.82 -23.59
CA ALA A 33 6.69 -8.73 -22.61
C ALA A 33 7.33 -7.38 -23.00
N ALA A 34 7.96 -7.27 -24.17
CA ALA A 34 8.70 -6.06 -24.58
C ALA A 34 7.86 -4.97 -25.27
N LYS A 35 6.55 -5.18 -25.51
CA LYS A 35 5.73 -4.25 -26.32
C LYS A 35 4.90 -3.20 -25.56
N ASP A 36 4.65 -3.37 -24.26
CA ASP A 36 3.65 -2.52 -23.57
C ASP A 36 4.18 -1.63 -22.42
N GLN A 37 5.50 -1.52 -22.22
CA GLN A 37 6.07 -0.68 -21.15
C GLN A 37 6.62 0.67 -21.64
N VAL A 38 5.78 1.52 -22.23
CA VAL A 38 6.08 2.96 -22.37
C VAL A 38 4.79 3.81 -22.29
N ALA A 39 4.44 4.35 -21.12
CA ALA A 39 3.69 5.62 -20.87
C ALA A 39 3.11 5.62 -19.44
N ALA A 40 3.14 6.65 -18.60
CA ALA A 40 3.53 8.05 -18.76
C ALA A 40 3.98 8.55 -17.37
N GLY A 41 5.27 8.91 -17.24
CA GLY A 41 5.87 9.41 -16.00
C GLY A 41 6.85 10.57 -16.24
N GLY A 42 6.59 11.40 -17.26
CA GLY A 42 7.50 12.48 -17.65
C GLY A 42 6.91 13.50 -18.63
N ALA A 43 5.60 13.78 -18.58
CA ALA A 43 4.97 14.72 -19.53
C ALA A 43 5.53 16.15 -19.39
N ASP A 44 5.74 16.64 -18.17
CA ASP A 44 6.20 18.03 -17.93
C ASP A 44 7.68 18.25 -18.32
N THR A 45 8.54 17.26 -18.05
CA THR A 45 9.94 17.29 -18.53
C THR A 45 10.05 17.00 -20.02
N GLY A 46 9.16 16.15 -20.55
CA GLY A 46 9.05 15.86 -21.99
C GLY A 46 8.65 17.09 -22.79
N LEU A 47 7.70 17.88 -22.29
CA LEU A 47 7.28 19.14 -22.90
C LEU A 47 8.42 20.17 -22.89
N ALA A 48 9.06 20.40 -21.74
CA ALA A 48 10.18 21.34 -21.65
C ALA A 48 11.36 20.96 -22.57
N ASN A 49 11.68 19.66 -22.67
CA ASN A 49 12.74 19.17 -23.57
C ASN A 49 12.33 19.29 -25.05
N TYR A 50 11.06 19.01 -25.38
CA TYR A 50 10.50 19.17 -26.72
C TYR A 50 10.56 20.64 -27.18
N GLU A 51 10.08 21.56 -26.34
CA GLU A 51 10.05 23.00 -26.63
C GLU A 51 11.46 23.58 -26.76
N SER A 52 12.39 23.14 -25.91
CA SER A 52 13.80 23.52 -25.99
C SER A 52 14.46 23.03 -27.28
N ALA A 53 14.33 21.73 -27.61
CA ALA A 53 14.95 21.14 -28.80
C ALA A 53 14.35 21.73 -30.09
N LEU A 54 13.03 21.86 -30.16
CA LEU A 54 12.36 22.43 -31.33
C LEU A 54 12.71 23.92 -31.51
N GLY A 55 12.82 24.67 -30.40
CA GLY A 55 13.23 26.07 -30.40
C GLY A 55 14.68 26.30 -30.84
N GLU A 56 15.59 25.39 -30.47
CA GLU A 56 16.99 25.43 -30.87
C GLU A 56 17.16 25.16 -32.37
N PHE A 57 16.46 24.15 -32.91
CA PHE A 57 16.56 23.78 -34.33
C PHE A 57 15.86 24.77 -35.28
N LEU A 58 14.69 25.30 -34.90
CA LEU A 58 13.95 26.24 -35.75
C LEU A 58 14.36 27.70 -35.54
N GLY A 59 14.96 28.02 -34.40
CA GLY A 59 15.23 29.38 -33.97
C GLY A 59 13.97 30.11 -33.48
N LYS A 60 14.15 31.12 -32.60
CA LYS A 60 13.08 31.79 -31.84
C LYS A 60 11.90 32.29 -32.70
N LYS A 61 12.19 32.87 -33.87
CA LYS A 61 11.16 33.48 -34.73
C LYS A 61 10.33 32.45 -35.50
N LEU A 62 10.97 31.40 -36.02
CA LEU A 62 10.26 30.32 -36.72
C LEU A 62 9.49 29.44 -35.73
N TYR A 63 10.10 29.15 -34.58
CA TYR A 63 9.45 28.46 -33.47
C TYR A 63 8.16 29.17 -33.03
N GLY A 64 8.21 30.49 -32.77
CA GLY A 64 7.03 31.26 -32.38
C GLY A 64 5.90 31.27 -33.43
N ALA A 65 6.23 31.09 -34.72
CA ALA A 65 5.25 31.02 -35.79
C ALA A 65 4.53 29.65 -35.86
N VAL A 66 5.22 28.57 -35.47
CA VAL A 66 4.72 27.20 -35.69
C VAL A 66 4.36 26.45 -34.40
N SER A 67 4.80 26.90 -33.23
CA SER A 67 4.60 26.22 -31.94
C SER A 67 3.14 25.98 -31.57
N GLY A 68 2.22 26.88 -31.96
CA GLY A 68 0.77 26.68 -31.77
C GLY A 68 0.16 25.58 -32.66
N VAL A 69 0.83 25.25 -33.77
CA VAL A 69 0.42 24.16 -34.69
C VAL A 69 1.12 22.87 -34.34
N LEU A 70 2.40 22.96 -33.96
CA LEU A 70 3.30 21.86 -33.63
C LEU A 70 3.47 21.77 -32.12
N THR A 71 2.39 21.44 -31.40
CA THR A 71 2.47 21.18 -29.96
C THR A 71 2.90 19.75 -29.71
N TYR A 72 3.54 19.49 -28.56
CA TYR A 72 3.94 18.14 -28.16
C TYR A 72 2.76 17.18 -28.23
N ASP A 73 1.59 17.54 -27.71
CA ASP A 73 0.39 16.69 -27.73
C ASP A 73 -0.07 16.30 -29.13
N LYS A 74 0.07 17.19 -30.11
CA LYS A 74 -0.31 16.94 -31.50
C LYS A 74 0.66 16.00 -32.22
N LEU A 75 1.93 15.99 -31.79
CA LEU A 75 2.98 15.17 -32.39
C LEU A 75 3.28 13.88 -31.61
N HIS A 76 2.98 13.84 -30.31
CA HIS A 76 3.36 12.78 -29.39
C HIS A 76 2.86 11.41 -29.82
N GLY A 77 1.61 11.30 -30.32
CA GLY A 77 1.07 10.02 -30.80
C GLY A 77 1.84 9.46 -32.00
N GLN A 78 2.22 10.34 -32.95
CA GLN A 78 2.98 9.96 -34.14
C GLN A 78 4.46 9.72 -33.81
N ALA A 79 5.04 10.54 -32.91
CA ALA A 79 6.41 10.41 -32.44
C ALA A 79 6.59 9.11 -31.63
N LYS A 80 5.66 8.80 -30.72
CA LYS A 80 5.63 7.54 -29.98
C LYS A 80 5.53 6.36 -30.94
N GLY A 81 4.65 6.43 -31.94
CA GLY A 81 4.52 5.38 -32.96
C GLY A 81 5.81 5.14 -33.75
N ALA A 82 6.48 6.22 -34.18
CA ALA A 82 7.76 6.14 -34.89
C ALA A 82 8.88 5.59 -33.99
N VAL A 83 8.96 6.03 -32.73
CA VAL A 83 9.95 5.55 -31.74
C VAL A 83 9.71 4.08 -31.40
N THR A 84 8.48 3.67 -31.12
CA THR A 84 8.15 2.26 -30.82
C THR A 84 8.45 1.37 -32.02
N SER A 85 8.21 1.84 -33.24
CA SER A 85 8.53 1.08 -34.46
C SER A 85 10.05 0.96 -34.68
N ALA A 86 10.80 2.04 -34.46
CA ALA A 86 12.26 2.05 -34.54
C ALA A 86 12.92 1.20 -33.44
N LEU A 87 12.40 1.26 -32.20
CA LEU A 87 12.87 0.44 -31.08
C LEU A 87 12.50 -1.03 -31.26
N GLY A 88 11.34 -1.34 -31.85
CA GLY A 88 10.97 -2.70 -32.21
C GLY A 88 11.94 -3.29 -33.24
N ALA A 89 12.24 -2.54 -34.31
CA ALA A 89 13.21 -2.95 -35.31
C ALA A 89 14.64 -3.08 -34.74
N LEU A 90 15.02 -2.19 -33.82
CA LEU A 90 16.30 -2.28 -33.10
C LEU A 90 16.34 -3.51 -32.19
N ALA A 91 15.29 -3.80 -31.40
CA ALA A 91 15.20 -4.99 -30.55
C ALA A 91 15.27 -6.29 -31.38
N ASP A 92 14.63 -6.32 -32.55
CA ASP A 92 14.69 -7.44 -33.49
C ASP A 92 16.09 -7.60 -34.10
N SER A 93 16.85 -6.51 -34.24
CA SER A 93 18.25 -6.54 -34.70
C SER A 93 19.22 -6.96 -33.60
N LEU A 94 19.03 -6.47 -32.36
CA LEU A 94 19.85 -6.80 -31.19
C LEU A 94 19.62 -8.25 -30.72
N GLY A 95 18.41 -8.77 -30.87
CA GLY A 95 18.08 -10.17 -30.57
C GLY A 95 18.75 -11.20 -31.49
N LYS A 96 19.43 -10.75 -32.54
CA LYS A 96 20.22 -11.58 -33.48
C LYS A 96 21.73 -11.41 -33.33
N ILE A 97 22.18 -10.63 -32.34
CA ILE A 97 23.61 -10.39 -32.09
C ILE A 97 24.11 -11.42 -31.09
N ASP A 98 24.69 -12.51 -31.58
CA ASP A 98 25.28 -13.57 -30.76
C ASP A 98 26.66 -13.21 -30.17
N ASN A 99 27.24 -12.03 -30.49
CA ASN A 99 28.54 -11.58 -29.95
C ASN A 99 28.54 -10.09 -29.59
N VAL A 100 28.92 -9.78 -28.34
CA VAL A 100 28.86 -8.47 -27.69
C VAL A 100 30.10 -7.62 -28.05
N ASP A 101 30.29 -7.35 -29.33
CA ASP A 101 31.07 -6.18 -29.74
C ASP A 101 30.07 -5.16 -30.28
N ALA A 102 29.96 -4.02 -29.59
CA ALA A 102 29.06 -2.95 -29.96
C ALA A 102 29.47 -2.38 -31.33
N ASP A 103 28.85 -2.89 -32.40
CA ASP A 103 29.06 -2.38 -33.75
C ASP A 103 28.62 -0.90 -33.79
N PRO A 104 29.53 0.06 -34.03
CA PRO A 104 29.19 1.48 -34.15
C PRO A 104 28.13 1.74 -35.24
N LYS A 105 28.02 0.84 -36.22
CA LYS A 105 26.99 0.91 -37.27
C LYS A 105 25.58 0.65 -36.76
N ALA A 106 25.40 0.09 -35.57
CA ALA A 106 24.08 -0.10 -34.97
C ALA A 106 23.41 1.24 -34.61
N LEU A 107 24.20 2.25 -34.21
CA LEU A 107 23.70 3.60 -33.95
C LEU A 107 23.43 4.37 -35.25
N ASP A 108 24.26 4.19 -36.28
CA ASP A 108 24.00 4.74 -37.62
C ASP A 108 22.71 4.13 -38.22
N ASN A 109 22.48 2.84 -38.00
CA ASN A 109 21.25 2.15 -38.41
C ASN A 109 20.02 2.66 -37.65
N LEU A 110 20.15 3.06 -36.37
CA LEU A 110 19.04 3.66 -35.62
C LEU A 110 18.59 4.99 -36.25
N GLY A 111 19.53 5.81 -36.73
CA GLY A 111 19.23 7.04 -37.47
C GLY A 111 18.45 6.78 -38.76
N VAL A 112 18.89 5.79 -39.55
CA VAL A 112 18.21 5.36 -40.79
C VAL A 112 16.83 4.77 -40.50
N MET A 113 16.68 3.97 -39.43
CA MET A 113 15.41 3.37 -39.03
C MET A 113 14.43 4.41 -38.48
N LEU A 114 14.91 5.39 -37.72
CA LEU A 114 14.10 6.52 -37.26
C LEU A 114 13.62 7.38 -38.44
N ASP A 115 14.46 7.64 -39.43
CA ASP A 115 14.07 8.38 -40.63
C ASP A 115 13.01 7.63 -41.46
N ALA A 116 13.22 6.32 -41.68
CA ALA A 116 12.27 5.45 -42.36
C ALA A 116 10.93 5.31 -41.61
N ALA A 117 10.95 5.28 -40.26
CA ALA A 117 9.75 5.24 -39.43
C ALA A 117 9.05 6.60 -39.30
N ALA A 118 9.81 7.71 -39.39
CA ALA A 118 9.30 9.06 -39.29
C ALA A 118 8.62 9.53 -40.58
N ALA A 119 9.10 9.10 -41.77
CA ALA A 119 8.58 9.57 -43.05
C ALA A 119 7.05 9.40 -43.22
N PRO A 120 6.44 8.24 -42.94
CA PRO A 120 4.99 8.06 -43.03
C PRO A 120 4.20 8.90 -42.01
N ALA A 121 4.79 9.14 -40.84
CA ALA A 121 4.21 9.99 -39.80
C ALA A 121 4.25 11.48 -40.19
N VAL A 122 5.36 11.93 -40.80
CA VAL A 122 5.49 13.29 -41.35
C VAL A 122 4.49 13.52 -42.48
N GLU A 123 4.28 12.55 -43.37
CA GLU A 123 3.30 12.66 -44.45
C GLU A 123 1.87 12.83 -43.92
N LYS A 124 1.46 12.00 -42.94
CA LYS A 124 0.16 12.14 -42.28
C LYS A 124 0.00 13.49 -41.56
N LEU A 125 1.07 13.98 -40.94
CA LEU A 125 1.07 15.29 -40.29
C LEU A 125 1.04 16.44 -41.30
N LEU A 126 1.67 16.27 -42.47
CA LEU A 126 1.67 17.26 -43.55
C LEU A 126 0.29 17.33 -44.22
N GLU A 127 -0.41 16.22 -44.38
CA GLU A 127 -1.80 16.23 -44.84
C GLU A 127 -2.71 16.98 -43.84
N LYS A 128 -2.52 16.72 -42.54
CA LYS A 128 -3.37 17.28 -41.49
C LYS A 128 -3.08 18.74 -41.16
N TYR A 129 -1.81 19.14 -41.12
CA TYR A 129 -1.37 20.46 -40.65
C TYR A 129 -0.68 21.28 -41.74
N GLY A 130 -0.42 20.71 -42.91
CA GLY A 130 0.27 21.37 -44.03
C GLY A 130 -0.39 22.66 -44.50
N PRO A 131 -1.72 22.74 -44.66
CA PRO A 131 -2.38 24.00 -45.05
C PRO A 131 -2.17 25.12 -44.02
N GLU A 132 -2.29 24.80 -42.73
CA GLU A 132 -2.09 25.77 -41.64
C GLU A 132 -0.62 26.20 -41.52
N LEU A 133 0.31 25.24 -41.64
CA LEU A 133 1.74 25.50 -41.63
C LEU A 133 2.16 26.33 -42.84
N THR A 134 1.67 26.03 -44.04
CA THR A 134 1.98 26.80 -45.25
C THR A 134 1.51 28.25 -45.10
N GLY A 135 0.32 28.48 -44.51
CA GLY A 135 -0.16 29.83 -44.19
C GLY A 135 0.74 30.57 -43.20
N LYS A 136 1.23 29.91 -42.16
CA LYS A 136 2.14 30.52 -41.15
C LYS A 136 3.57 30.68 -41.65
N LEU A 137 4.01 29.83 -42.58
CA LEU A 137 5.34 29.82 -43.19
C LEU A 137 5.43 30.65 -44.48
N ALA A 138 4.31 31.13 -45.04
CA ALA A 138 4.29 31.93 -46.28
C ALA A 138 5.17 33.21 -46.22
N LYS A 139 5.41 33.73 -45.01
CA LYS A 139 6.30 34.89 -44.78
C LYS A 139 7.79 34.53 -44.70
N TRP A 140 8.13 33.24 -44.79
CA TRP A 140 9.46 32.68 -44.65
C TRP A 140 9.85 32.01 -45.97
N THR A 141 10.48 32.78 -46.87
CA THR A 141 10.74 32.41 -48.28
C THR A 141 11.71 31.23 -48.50
N GLY A 142 12.01 30.43 -47.48
CA GLY A 142 12.79 29.20 -47.56
C GLY A 142 12.35 28.08 -46.60
N ALA A 143 11.23 28.24 -45.89
CA ALA A 143 10.76 27.22 -44.96
C ALA A 143 9.86 26.19 -45.68
N HIS A 144 10.35 24.95 -45.84
CA HIS A 144 9.55 23.85 -46.36
C HIS A 144 8.71 23.23 -45.21
N PRO A 145 7.36 23.22 -45.30
CA PRO A 145 6.50 22.67 -44.24
C PRO A 145 6.84 21.22 -43.87
N LYS A 146 7.27 20.41 -44.84
CA LYS A 146 7.74 19.04 -44.63
C LYS A 146 8.97 18.99 -43.70
N THR A 147 9.99 19.81 -43.94
CA THR A 147 11.21 19.86 -43.12
C THR A 147 10.91 20.32 -41.69
N VAL A 148 10.05 21.33 -41.52
CA VAL A 148 9.64 21.82 -40.19
C VAL A 148 8.88 20.75 -39.41
N LEU A 149 8.02 19.97 -40.09
CA LEU A 149 7.33 18.83 -39.49
C LEU A 149 8.26 17.68 -39.12
N THR A 150 9.23 17.34 -39.97
CA THR A 150 10.24 16.32 -39.67
C THR A 150 11.04 16.68 -38.42
N VAL A 151 11.53 17.91 -38.32
CA VAL A 151 12.27 18.40 -37.15
C VAL A 151 11.41 18.36 -35.89
N ALA A 152 10.13 18.76 -35.98
CA ALA A 152 9.22 18.73 -34.83
C ALA A 152 8.87 17.30 -34.39
N LEU A 153 8.71 16.37 -35.33
CA LEU A 153 8.48 14.96 -35.01
C LEU A 153 9.72 14.32 -34.35
N LEU A 154 10.92 14.63 -34.83
CA LEU A 154 12.18 14.16 -34.23
C LEU A 154 12.42 14.74 -32.84
N ALA A 155 12.08 16.01 -32.61
CA ALA A 155 12.14 16.62 -31.27
C ALA A 155 11.15 15.93 -30.30
N ALA A 156 9.94 15.62 -30.75
CA ALA A 156 8.96 14.88 -29.95
C ALA A 156 9.41 13.43 -29.68
N ALA A 157 10.05 12.78 -30.66
CA ALA A 157 10.63 11.44 -30.51
C ALA A 157 11.78 11.44 -29.49
N GLY A 158 12.67 12.43 -29.54
CA GLY A 158 13.75 12.61 -28.56
C GLY A 158 13.23 12.81 -27.13
N ALA A 159 12.13 13.56 -26.96
CA ALA A 159 11.47 13.74 -25.67
C ALA A 159 10.84 12.44 -25.13
N VAL A 160 10.33 11.57 -25.99
CA VAL A 160 9.80 10.24 -25.63
C VAL A 160 10.94 9.29 -25.22
N ILE A 161 12.03 9.24 -26.01
CA ILE A 161 13.19 8.37 -25.75
C ILE A 161 13.89 8.76 -24.44
N ALA A 162 14.00 10.05 -24.13
CA ALA A 162 14.70 10.53 -22.94
C ALA A 162 14.07 10.09 -21.60
N ASN A 163 12.80 9.64 -21.59
CA ASN A 163 12.04 9.28 -20.39
C ASN A 163 11.62 7.80 -20.35
N ALA A 164 12.07 6.95 -21.28
CA ALA A 164 11.73 5.53 -21.28
C ALA A 164 12.55 4.77 -20.20
N PRO A 165 11.92 3.94 -19.34
CA PRO A 165 12.64 3.03 -18.45
C PRO A 165 13.36 1.97 -19.27
N ILE A 166 14.61 1.65 -18.91
CA ILE A 166 15.31 0.53 -19.51
C ILE A 166 14.72 -0.76 -18.90
N PRO A 167 14.36 -1.78 -19.70
CA PRO A 167 13.80 -3.02 -19.18
C PRO A 167 14.74 -3.67 -18.17
N GLU A 168 14.17 -4.20 -17.09
CA GLU A 168 14.90 -4.94 -16.07
C GLU A 168 15.51 -6.21 -16.68
N LEU A 169 16.81 -6.39 -16.49
CA LEU A 169 17.53 -7.57 -16.97
C LEU A 169 17.62 -8.57 -15.82
N ALA A 170 16.70 -9.53 -15.80
CA ALA A 170 16.78 -10.70 -14.93
C ALA A 170 17.25 -11.92 -15.74
N LYS A 171 18.39 -12.50 -15.37
CA LYS A 171 18.90 -13.73 -15.96
C LYS A 171 19.19 -14.75 -14.87
N GLN A 172 18.64 -15.94 -15.05
CA GLN A 172 18.89 -17.09 -14.19
C GLN A 172 19.79 -18.08 -14.93
N PHE A 173 20.89 -18.46 -14.27
CA PHE A 173 21.86 -19.43 -14.77
C PHE A 173 21.85 -20.66 -13.85
N LYS A 174 21.58 -21.84 -14.40
CA LYS A 174 21.72 -23.10 -13.67
C LYS A 174 23.15 -23.62 -13.85
N LEU A 175 23.91 -23.68 -12.75
CA LEU A 175 25.28 -24.20 -12.74
C LEU A 175 25.27 -25.62 -12.14
N GLY A 176 24.97 -26.61 -12.98
CA GLY A 176 24.80 -28.01 -12.55
C GLY A 176 23.41 -28.29 -11.96
N LYS A 177 23.28 -29.38 -11.18
CA LYS A 177 21.99 -29.84 -10.65
C LYS A 177 21.48 -29.08 -9.42
N SER A 178 22.37 -28.42 -8.68
CA SER A 178 22.09 -27.92 -7.33
C SER A 178 22.43 -26.45 -7.11
N ILE A 179 23.08 -25.76 -8.06
CA ILE A 179 23.44 -24.34 -7.92
C ILE A 179 22.69 -23.52 -8.96
N THR A 180 22.06 -22.44 -8.52
CA THR A 180 21.39 -21.45 -9.37
C THR A 180 21.95 -20.08 -9.07
N VAL A 181 22.30 -19.33 -10.12
CA VAL A 181 22.77 -17.95 -10.02
C VAL A 181 21.76 -17.04 -10.70
N ASP A 182 21.18 -16.13 -9.94
CA ASP A 182 20.27 -15.11 -10.44
C ASP A 182 20.99 -13.76 -10.46
N VAL A 183 21.02 -13.12 -11.62
CA VAL A 183 21.54 -11.76 -11.78
C VAL A 183 20.38 -10.87 -12.20
N GLU A 184 20.08 -9.87 -11.38
CA GLU A 184 19.07 -8.84 -11.63
C GLU A 184 19.76 -7.50 -11.73
N ALA A 185 19.74 -6.90 -12.93
CA ALA A 185 20.24 -5.56 -13.19
C ALA A 185 19.07 -4.65 -13.55
N LYS A 186 18.80 -3.69 -12.67
CA LYS A 186 17.90 -2.58 -12.95
C LYS A 186 18.73 -1.42 -13.47
N LEU A 187 18.77 -1.31 -14.78
CA LEU A 187 19.30 -0.14 -15.47
C LEU A 187 18.25 0.97 -15.31
N GLY A 188 18.67 2.16 -14.85
CA GLY A 188 17.77 3.30 -14.63
C GLY A 188 17.13 3.81 -15.92
N ARG A 189 16.85 5.11 -15.98
CA ARG A 189 16.32 5.76 -17.20
C ARG A 189 17.46 6.05 -18.19
N LEU A 190 17.22 6.08 -19.50
CA LEU A 190 18.26 6.34 -20.53
C LEU A 190 19.11 7.60 -20.29
N ARG A 191 18.52 8.68 -19.74
CA ARG A 191 19.24 9.94 -19.42
C ARG A 191 20.00 9.88 -18.09
N GLN A 192 19.68 8.90 -17.24
CA GLN A 192 20.35 8.58 -15.97
C GLN A 192 20.80 7.12 -16.05
N LEU A 193 21.76 6.83 -16.94
CA LEU A 193 22.49 5.56 -16.99
C LEU A 193 23.33 5.41 -15.71
N ALA A 194 22.63 5.27 -14.59
CA ALA A 194 23.15 4.85 -13.31
C ALA A 194 22.58 3.46 -13.06
N LEU A 195 23.45 2.54 -12.65
CA LEU A 195 23.05 1.25 -12.16
C LEU A 195 22.29 1.49 -10.85
N GLU A 196 20.96 1.63 -10.92
CA GLU A 196 20.13 1.89 -9.74
C GLU A 196 20.21 0.72 -8.79
N LYS A 197 20.27 -0.50 -9.34
CA LYS A 197 20.30 -1.71 -8.55
C LYS A 197 20.94 -2.84 -9.34
N LEU A 198 21.98 -3.45 -8.77
CA LEU A 198 22.52 -4.72 -9.23
C LEU A 198 22.42 -5.70 -8.07
N LYS A 199 21.72 -6.79 -8.29
CA LYS A 199 21.60 -7.88 -7.33
C LYS A 199 22.14 -9.16 -7.95
N ALA A 200 23.01 -9.82 -7.20
CA ALA A 200 23.48 -11.14 -7.53
C ALA A 200 23.07 -12.09 -6.41
N LYS A 201 22.38 -13.17 -6.75
CA LYS A 201 21.98 -14.20 -5.79
C LYS A 201 22.53 -15.55 -6.24
N VAL A 202 23.25 -16.21 -5.35
CA VAL A 202 23.70 -17.59 -5.54
C VAL A 202 22.90 -18.46 -4.59
N SER A 203 22.21 -19.47 -5.13
CA SER A 203 21.41 -20.42 -4.35
C SER A 203 21.95 -21.82 -4.54
N TYR A 204 22.02 -22.59 -3.46
CA TYR A 204 22.39 -24.00 -3.42
C TYR A 204 21.24 -24.82 -2.84
N ALA A 205 20.88 -25.92 -3.50
CA ALA A 205 19.85 -26.85 -3.05
C ALA A 205 20.33 -28.30 -3.17
N ALA A 206 20.45 -28.99 -2.03
CA ALA A 206 20.79 -30.41 -1.99
C ALA A 206 19.97 -31.13 -0.92
N GLY A 207 18.95 -31.86 -1.37
CA GLY A 207 18.00 -32.54 -0.49
C GLY A 207 17.29 -31.54 0.44
N PRO A 208 17.33 -31.75 1.77
CA PRO A 208 16.68 -30.86 2.74
C PRO A 208 17.48 -29.58 3.04
N LEU A 209 18.68 -29.42 2.46
CA LEU A 209 19.51 -28.24 2.66
C LEU A 209 19.32 -27.26 1.51
N LEU A 210 18.90 -26.04 1.86
CA LEU A 210 18.83 -24.88 0.98
C LEU A 210 19.71 -23.78 1.54
N ALA A 211 20.58 -23.19 0.73
CA ALA A 211 21.35 -22.02 1.11
C ALA A 211 21.23 -20.97 0.01
N SER A 212 21.19 -19.70 0.38
CA SER A 212 21.33 -18.62 -0.59
C SER A 212 22.16 -17.47 -0.04
N ILE A 213 22.93 -16.84 -0.90
CA ILE A 213 23.66 -15.60 -0.62
C ILE A 213 23.23 -14.60 -1.68
N GLU A 214 22.71 -13.47 -1.25
CA GLU A 214 22.33 -12.33 -2.07
C GLU A 214 23.25 -11.17 -1.73
N ALA A 215 23.80 -10.50 -2.74
CA ALA A 215 24.56 -9.28 -2.60
C ALA A 215 23.96 -8.20 -3.50
N ASP A 216 23.98 -6.94 -3.06
CA ASP A 216 23.61 -5.79 -3.85
C ASP A 216 24.79 -4.81 -4.08
N ASN A 217 24.61 -3.88 -5.01
CA ASN A 217 25.57 -2.83 -5.34
C ASN A 217 25.81 -1.81 -4.21
N ASP A 218 24.97 -1.79 -3.17
CA ASP A 218 25.17 -0.95 -1.98
C ASP A 218 26.09 -1.63 -0.95
N GLY A 219 26.60 -2.83 -1.26
CA GLY A 219 27.46 -3.61 -0.38
C GLY A 219 26.70 -4.32 0.74
N ASN A 220 25.36 -4.42 0.64
CA ASN A 220 24.60 -5.28 1.55
C ASN A 220 24.71 -6.72 1.08
N VAL A 221 24.89 -7.63 2.03
CA VAL A 221 24.93 -9.07 1.77
C VAL A 221 23.92 -9.75 2.69
N ALA A 222 23.04 -10.59 2.15
CA ALA A 222 22.11 -11.39 2.91
C ALA A 222 22.36 -12.87 2.62
N GLY A 223 22.63 -13.66 3.65
CA GLY A 223 22.72 -15.11 3.60
C GLY A 223 21.51 -15.73 4.26
N THR A 224 20.97 -16.79 3.67
CA THR A 224 19.96 -17.65 4.29
C THR A 224 20.44 -19.09 4.19
N VAL A 225 20.32 -19.85 5.27
CA VAL A 225 20.60 -21.29 5.29
C VAL A 225 19.43 -21.97 5.97
N THR A 226 18.78 -22.87 5.25
CA THR A 226 17.65 -23.66 5.73
C THR A 226 18.02 -25.13 5.64
N ALA A 227 17.88 -25.87 6.73
CA ALA A 227 18.08 -27.30 6.76
C ALA A 227 16.83 -27.99 7.33
N GLY A 228 16.34 -29.01 6.63
CA GLY A 228 15.31 -29.91 7.14
C GLY A 228 14.11 -30.12 6.21
N THR A 229 13.03 -30.64 6.77
CA THR A 229 11.75 -30.88 6.11
C THR A 229 10.68 -29.94 6.65
N ASP A 230 9.47 -29.96 6.10
CA ASP A 230 8.36 -29.11 6.57
C ASP A 230 7.96 -29.39 8.04
N ASP A 231 8.29 -30.58 8.55
CA ASP A 231 8.02 -30.99 9.93
C ASP A 231 9.21 -30.75 10.86
N LYS A 232 10.42 -30.62 10.33
CA LYS A 232 11.65 -30.43 11.11
C LYS A 232 12.55 -29.49 10.35
N LYS A 233 12.44 -28.20 10.60
CA LYS A 233 13.13 -27.15 9.85
C LYS A 233 13.91 -26.25 10.79
N ILE A 234 15.14 -25.91 10.41
CA ILE A 234 15.90 -24.82 11.03
C ILE A 234 16.33 -23.89 9.90
N ALA A 235 16.10 -22.59 10.06
CA ALA A 235 16.51 -21.55 9.14
C ALA A 235 17.35 -20.50 9.86
N LEU A 236 18.52 -20.19 9.31
CA LEU A 236 19.42 -19.14 9.75
C LEU A 236 19.42 -18.05 8.69
N ASP A 237 19.03 -16.84 9.07
CA ASP A 237 19.11 -15.65 8.25
C ASP A 237 20.20 -14.72 8.80
N ALA A 238 21.17 -14.35 7.98
CA ALA A 238 22.21 -13.39 8.33
C ALA A 238 22.22 -12.25 7.32
N LYS A 239 22.21 -11.00 7.79
CA LYS A 239 22.34 -9.81 6.96
C LYS A 239 23.57 -9.03 7.38
N PHE A 240 24.37 -8.64 6.40
CA PHE A 240 25.57 -7.85 6.54
C PHE A 240 25.41 -6.54 5.76
N ASP A 241 26.08 -5.50 6.24
CA ASP A 241 26.27 -4.23 5.54
C ASP A 241 27.77 -3.86 5.57
N GLY A 242 28.13 -2.69 5.04
CA GLY A 242 29.52 -2.20 5.04
C GLY A 242 30.18 -2.05 6.42
N LYS A 243 29.45 -2.24 7.53
CA LYS A 243 29.96 -2.24 8.91
C LYS A 243 29.97 -3.63 9.55
N GLY A 244 29.67 -4.71 8.80
CA GLY A 244 29.71 -6.11 9.27
C GLY A 244 28.32 -6.75 9.42
N LEU A 245 28.13 -7.64 10.40
CA LEU A 245 26.83 -8.30 10.66
C LEU A 245 25.80 -7.30 11.21
N LYS A 246 24.68 -7.14 10.51
CA LYS A 246 23.58 -6.22 10.83
C LYS A 246 22.44 -6.92 11.57
N VAL A 247 22.06 -8.12 11.11
CA VAL A 247 20.98 -8.92 11.70
C VAL A 247 21.35 -10.39 11.61
N VAL A 248 21.11 -11.15 12.68
CA VAL A 248 21.05 -12.61 12.66
C VAL A 248 19.69 -13.06 13.19
N GLY A 249 19.06 -13.98 12.47
CA GLY A 249 17.79 -14.61 12.80
C GLY A 249 17.96 -16.13 12.75
N LEU A 250 17.45 -16.84 13.74
CA LEU A 250 17.37 -18.29 13.76
C LEU A 250 15.90 -18.66 13.99
N ASP A 251 15.28 -19.30 13.00
CA ASP A 251 13.93 -19.81 13.04
C ASP A 251 13.95 -21.34 13.06
N GLY A 252 13.04 -21.93 13.80
CA GLY A 252 12.92 -23.38 13.97
C GLY A 252 11.47 -23.81 13.94
N VAL A 253 11.19 -24.92 13.26
CA VAL A 253 9.90 -25.61 13.25
C VAL A 253 10.13 -27.07 13.61
N LEU A 254 9.38 -27.59 14.57
CA LEU A 254 9.37 -29.00 14.93
C LEU A 254 7.92 -29.47 15.12
N LYS A 255 7.50 -30.44 14.33
CA LYS A 255 6.24 -31.16 14.45
C LYS A 255 6.55 -32.60 14.84
N PRO A 256 6.53 -32.94 16.14
CA PRO A 256 6.81 -34.31 16.58
C PRO A 256 5.70 -35.29 16.17
N ASP A 257 4.48 -34.78 15.95
CA ASP A 257 3.31 -35.50 15.47
C ASP A 257 2.37 -34.52 14.70
N GLU A 258 1.25 -35.02 14.17
CA GLU A 258 0.27 -34.23 13.41
C GLU A 258 -0.47 -33.18 14.25
N ASN A 259 -0.49 -33.35 15.57
CA ASN A 259 -1.24 -32.52 16.50
C ASN A 259 -0.39 -31.46 17.20
N THR A 260 0.93 -31.55 17.11
CA THR A 260 1.87 -30.71 17.86
C THR A 260 2.77 -29.95 16.92
N THR A 261 2.90 -28.64 17.11
CA THR A 261 3.83 -27.77 16.38
C THR A 261 4.58 -26.87 17.36
N ILE A 262 5.90 -26.88 17.26
CA ILE A 262 6.81 -26.02 18.01
C ILE A 262 7.47 -25.07 17.04
N LEU A 263 7.33 -23.77 17.27
CA LEU A 263 7.95 -22.70 16.50
C LEU A 263 8.89 -21.91 17.41
N GLY A 264 10.18 -21.86 17.06
CA GLY A 264 11.17 -21.04 17.74
C GLY A 264 11.68 -19.95 16.82
N ASN A 265 11.90 -18.76 17.34
CA ASN A 265 12.55 -17.67 16.63
C ASN A 265 13.50 -16.95 17.59
N ILE A 266 14.73 -16.69 17.16
CA ILE A 266 15.70 -15.84 17.86
C ILE A 266 16.19 -14.82 16.86
N LYS A 267 16.18 -13.54 17.23
CA LYS A 267 16.65 -12.45 16.38
C LYS A 267 17.52 -11.49 17.17
N GLN A 268 18.65 -11.11 16.59
CA GLN A 268 19.53 -10.07 17.12
C GLN A 268 19.88 -9.10 16.00
N LYS A 269 19.76 -7.80 16.27
CA LYS A 269 20.31 -6.76 15.36
C LYS A 269 21.59 -6.19 15.98
N ARG A 270 22.46 -5.57 15.19
CA ARG A 270 23.76 -5.05 15.66
C ARG A 270 23.63 -4.12 16.88
N ASP A 271 22.64 -3.24 16.84
CA ASP A 271 22.41 -2.21 17.87
C ASP A 271 21.22 -2.54 18.77
N GLU A 272 20.69 -3.76 18.69
CA GLU A 272 19.58 -4.24 19.50
C GLU A 272 19.98 -5.53 20.21
N LYS A 273 19.59 -5.67 21.46
CA LYS A 273 19.75 -6.92 22.19
C LYS A 273 18.84 -8.00 21.60
N LEU A 274 19.14 -9.24 21.99
CA LEU A 274 18.43 -10.45 21.58
C LEU A 274 16.92 -10.37 21.83
N ILE A 275 16.14 -10.79 20.85
CA ILE A 275 14.70 -11.04 20.98
C ILE A 275 14.47 -12.51 20.66
N GLY A 276 13.86 -13.25 21.58
CA GLY A 276 13.52 -14.66 21.40
C GLY A 276 12.02 -14.87 21.51
N SER A 277 11.49 -15.83 20.77
CA SER A 277 10.14 -16.34 20.97
C SER A 277 10.07 -17.84 20.72
N LEU A 278 9.18 -18.51 21.45
CA LEU A 278 8.88 -19.93 21.33
C LEU A 278 7.36 -20.08 21.41
N SER A 279 6.74 -20.77 20.46
CA SER A 279 5.31 -21.07 20.45
C SER A 279 5.13 -22.57 20.34
N LEU A 280 4.38 -23.16 21.28
CA LEU A 280 4.00 -24.57 21.29
C LEU A 280 2.50 -24.66 21.09
N THR A 281 2.06 -25.19 19.95
CA THR A 281 0.65 -25.49 19.68
C THR A 281 0.41 -26.99 19.74
N HIS A 282 -0.62 -27.42 20.46
CA HIS A 282 -1.03 -28.82 20.59
C HIS A 282 -2.55 -28.96 20.45
N LYS A 283 -2.99 -29.92 19.64
CA LYS A 283 -4.41 -30.25 19.43
C LYS A 283 -4.76 -31.59 20.09
N ASP A 284 -5.66 -31.55 21.07
CA ASP A 284 -6.23 -32.73 21.73
C ASP A 284 -7.75 -32.76 21.49
N GLY A 285 -8.17 -33.62 20.56
CA GLY A 285 -9.56 -33.65 20.08
C GLY A 285 -9.98 -32.30 19.48
N SER A 286 -11.02 -31.69 20.04
CA SER A 286 -11.53 -30.37 19.64
C SER A 286 -10.88 -29.21 20.40
N ILE A 287 -9.86 -29.47 21.22
CA ILE A 287 -9.17 -28.43 21.99
C ILE A 287 -7.79 -28.17 21.37
N THR A 288 -7.56 -26.94 20.90
CA THR A 288 -6.24 -26.47 20.48
C THR A 288 -5.65 -25.55 21.53
N THR A 289 -4.50 -25.91 22.11
CA THR A 289 -3.77 -25.09 23.08
C THR A 289 -2.48 -24.57 22.48
N THR A 290 -2.27 -23.24 22.54
CA THR A 290 -1.03 -22.57 22.16
C THR A 290 -0.39 -21.94 23.39
N ASN A 291 0.88 -22.23 23.65
CA ASN A 291 1.68 -21.62 24.69
C ASN A 291 2.80 -20.81 24.05
N ASP A 292 2.84 -19.51 24.31
CA ASP A 292 3.80 -18.58 23.74
C ASP A 292 4.77 -18.10 24.82
N PHE A 293 6.05 -18.08 24.51
CA PHE A 293 7.10 -17.50 25.33
C PHE A 293 7.78 -16.45 24.48
N LYS A 294 7.99 -15.26 25.02
CA LYS A 294 8.68 -14.16 24.34
C LYS A 294 9.62 -13.48 25.31
N TYR A 295 10.87 -13.30 24.91
CA TYR A 295 11.85 -12.55 25.67
C TYR A 295 12.39 -11.42 24.80
N ASP A 296 12.38 -10.20 25.32
CA ASP A 296 12.99 -9.04 24.69
C ASP A 296 14.07 -8.48 25.62
N ALA A 297 15.33 -8.74 25.30
CA ALA A 297 16.44 -8.29 26.11
C ALA A 297 16.63 -6.76 26.10
N ASN A 298 16.06 -6.04 25.11
CA ASN A 298 16.11 -4.58 25.06
C ASN A 298 15.32 -3.98 26.21
N THR A 299 14.12 -4.51 26.42
CA THR A 299 13.19 -4.06 27.45
C THR A 299 13.35 -4.82 28.76
N GLY A 300 13.98 -6.00 28.74
CA GLY A 300 14.06 -6.90 29.89
C GLY A 300 12.77 -7.68 30.14
N ILE A 301 11.82 -7.66 29.19
CA ILE A 301 10.49 -8.24 29.34
C ILE A 301 10.49 -9.72 28.95
N LEU A 302 10.00 -10.57 29.85
CA LEU A 302 9.61 -11.94 29.59
C LEU A 302 8.08 -12.03 29.58
N GLY A 303 7.52 -12.42 28.43
CA GLY A 303 6.11 -12.71 28.23
C GLY A 303 5.85 -14.20 28.12
N ILE A 304 4.84 -14.68 28.82
CA ILE A 304 4.31 -16.05 28.75
C ILE A 304 2.81 -15.94 28.47
N GLY A 305 2.35 -16.52 27.38
CA GLY A 305 0.95 -16.55 26.96
C GLY A 305 0.45 -17.97 26.86
N ARG A 306 -0.82 -18.19 27.16
CA ARG A 306 -1.53 -19.43 26.83
C ARG A 306 -2.87 -19.09 26.22
N THR A 307 -3.18 -19.68 25.07
CA THR A 307 -4.50 -19.63 24.45
C THR A 307 -5.03 -21.06 24.33
N SER A 308 -6.25 -21.32 24.77
CA SER A 308 -6.95 -22.59 24.58
C SER A 308 -8.25 -22.32 23.83
N LEU A 309 -8.37 -22.89 22.63
CA LEU A 309 -9.54 -22.80 21.75
C LEU A 309 -10.27 -24.13 21.77
N PHE A 310 -11.55 -24.10 22.10
CA PHE A 310 -12.43 -25.26 22.13
C PHE A 310 -13.35 -25.16 20.91
N GLU A 311 -13.01 -25.89 19.85
CA GLU A 311 -13.60 -25.77 18.50
C GLU A 311 -15.12 -26.02 18.53
N ASP A 312 -15.57 -26.99 19.33
CA ASP A 312 -16.99 -27.40 19.40
C ASP A 312 -17.86 -26.39 20.16
N SER A 313 -17.32 -25.77 21.21
CA SER A 313 -18.07 -24.85 22.08
C SER A 313 -17.86 -23.37 21.72
N GLN A 314 -17.03 -23.09 20.71
CA GLN A 314 -16.57 -21.74 20.34
C GLN A 314 -16.11 -20.92 21.56
N TYR A 315 -15.50 -21.61 22.53
CA TYR A 315 -14.97 -21.05 23.75
C TYR A 315 -13.47 -20.82 23.58
N LYS A 316 -12.98 -19.67 24.03
CA LYS A 316 -11.56 -19.31 24.00
C LYS A 316 -11.14 -18.81 25.38
N LEU A 317 -10.19 -19.49 25.98
CA LEU A 317 -9.50 -19.05 27.18
C LEU A 317 -8.13 -18.52 26.81
N GLN A 318 -7.78 -17.32 27.29
CA GLN A 318 -6.48 -16.72 27.12
C GLN A 318 -5.93 -16.32 28.48
N SER A 319 -4.66 -16.58 28.73
CA SER A 319 -3.93 -16.00 29.84
C SER A 319 -2.60 -15.48 29.36
N ASN A 320 -2.11 -14.42 29.99
CA ASN A 320 -0.82 -13.82 29.68
C ASN A 320 -0.17 -13.30 30.96
N VAL A 321 1.14 -13.46 31.05
CA VAL A 321 1.98 -12.90 32.10
C VAL A 321 3.19 -12.28 31.42
N ASN A 322 3.36 -10.98 31.59
CA ASN A 322 4.52 -10.24 31.15
C ASN A 322 5.21 -9.68 32.39
N GLY A 323 6.50 -9.92 32.56
CA GLY A 323 7.27 -9.38 33.67
C GLY A 323 8.57 -8.77 33.17
N ASN A 324 8.98 -7.66 33.79
CA ASN A 324 10.24 -7.00 33.53
C ASN A 324 11.16 -7.10 34.76
N SER A 325 12.46 -7.05 34.51
CA SER A 325 13.53 -7.01 35.51
C SER A 325 13.46 -5.82 36.48
N ASP A 326 12.77 -4.74 36.13
CA ASP A 326 12.58 -3.56 36.99
C ASP A 326 11.36 -3.67 37.94
N GLY A 327 10.69 -4.82 37.97
CA GLY A 327 9.51 -5.08 38.79
C GLY A 327 8.20 -4.65 38.14
N THR A 328 8.22 -4.05 36.95
CA THR A 328 6.99 -3.79 36.18
C THR A 328 6.49 -5.04 35.48
N GLY A 329 5.19 -5.12 35.22
CA GLY A 329 4.60 -6.29 34.58
C GLY A 329 3.09 -6.22 34.43
N SER A 330 2.52 -7.26 33.84
CA SER A 330 1.08 -7.44 33.68
C SER A 330 0.75 -8.92 33.70
N ALA A 331 -0.25 -9.35 34.46
CA ALA A 331 -0.82 -10.68 34.38
C ALA A 331 -2.31 -10.56 34.03
N GLY A 332 -2.85 -11.47 33.23
CA GLY A 332 -4.24 -11.41 32.83
C GLY A 332 -4.80 -12.77 32.42
N MET A 333 -6.10 -12.89 32.56
CA MET A 333 -6.89 -14.01 32.07
C MET A 333 -8.15 -13.46 31.42
N ARG A 334 -8.51 -13.97 30.25
CA ARG A 334 -9.69 -13.60 29.48
C ARG A 334 -10.38 -14.86 28.98
N VAL A 335 -11.68 -14.90 29.16
CA VAL A 335 -12.59 -15.89 28.61
C VAL A 335 -13.43 -15.20 27.54
N GLU A 336 -13.60 -15.87 26.42
CA GLU A 336 -14.50 -15.46 25.34
C GLU A 336 -15.36 -16.64 24.93
N THR A 337 -16.66 -16.40 24.76
CA THR A 337 -17.65 -17.38 24.35
C THR A 337 -18.39 -16.84 23.14
N LYS A 338 -18.74 -17.72 22.20
CA LYS A 338 -19.51 -17.34 21.02
C LYS A 338 -20.69 -18.28 20.84
N GLU A 339 -21.88 -17.70 20.69
CA GLU A 339 -23.12 -18.42 20.44
C GLU A 339 -23.84 -17.74 19.28
N GLY A 340 -23.65 -18.32 18.08
CA GLY A 340 -24.14 -17.74 16.84
C GLY A 340 -23.58 -16.32 16.59
N PRO A 341 -24.44 -15.28 16.46
CA PRO A 341 -24.00 -13.90 16.27
C PRO A 341 -23.53 -13.22 17.57
N LEU A 342 -23.79 -13.80 18.74
CA LEU A 342 -23.43 -13.23 20.03
C LEU A 342 -22.03 -13.71 20.45
N THR A 343 -21.23 -12.80 20.98
CA THR A 343 -19.92 -13.06 21.58
C THR A 343 -19.88 -12.39 22.94
N GLY A 344 -19.72 -13.18 24.00
CA GLY A 344 -19.50 -12.68 25.35
C GLY A 344 -18.03 -12.80 25.71
N TYR A 345 -17.52 -11.87 26.49
CA TYR A 345 -16.18 -12.01 27.05
C TYR A 345 -16.08 -11.42 28.45
N GLY A 346 -15.17 -11.96 29.24
CA GLY A 346 -14.85 -11.49 30.57
C GLY A 346 -13.38 -11.74 30.85
N GLY A 347 -12.72 -10.87 31.60
CA GLY A 347 -11.33 -11.04 31.93
C GLY A 347 -10.90 -10.22 33.12
N VAL A 348 -9.89 -10.70 33.82
CA VAL A 348 -9.23 -10.00 34.92
C VAL A 348 -7.79 -9.77 34.54
N SER A 349 -7.22 -8.63 34.92
CA SER A 349 -5.81 -8.37 34.75
C SER A 349 -5.25 -7.55 35.90
N HIS A 350 -4.04 -7.87 36.31
CA HIS A 350 -3.21 -7.09 37.22
C HIS A 350 -2.09 -6.44 36.41
N GLU A 351 -1.77 -5.18 36.68
CA GLU A 351 -0.71 -4.43 36.04
C GLU A 351 0.13 -3.70 37.10
N THR A 352 1.45 -3.82 37.00
CA THR A 352 2.42 -3.11 37.83
C THR A 352 3.23 -2.19 36.93
N THR A 353 3.12 -0.88 37.13
CA THR A 353 3.83 0.14 36.34
C THR A 353 4.73 0.98 37.23
N LYS A 354 5.69 1.70 36.62
CA LYS A 354 6.54 2.64 37.35
C LYS A 354 5.91 4.04 37.34
N GLY A 355 5.51 4.52 38.52
CA GLY A 355 5.04 5.89 38.74
C GLY A 355 6.14 6.80 39.32
N ALA A 356 5.80 8.08 39.53
CA ALA A 356 6.73 9.09 40.07
C ALA A 356 7.24 8.76 41.49
N TYR A 357 6.48 7.97 42.25
CA TYR A 357 6.75 7.64 43.65
C TYR A 357 7.05 6.15 43.90
N GLY A 358 7.33 5.38 42.84
CA GLY A 358 7.59 3.93 42.95
C GLY A 358 6.69 3.10 42.03
N LEU A 359 6.53 1.82 42.36
CA LEU A 359 5.63 0.94 41.62
C LEU A 359 4.16 1.28 41.94
N GLN A 360 3.32 1.26 40.91
CA GLN A 360 1.88 1.44 40.99
C GLN A 360 1.19 0.19 40.46
N GLU A 361 0.27 -0.35 41.24
CA GLU A 361 -0.49 -1.55 40.91
C GLU A 361 -1.91 -1.17 40.49
N SER A 362 -2.46 -1.90 39.51
CA SER A 362 -3.80 -1.73 39.00
C SER A 362 -4.43 -3.09 38.71
N ASP A 363 -5.55 -3.38 39.34
CA ASP A 363 -6.39 -4.53 39.01
C ASP A 363 -7.55 -4.05 38.15
N LYS A 364 -7.80 -4.77 37.06
CA LYS A 364 -8.84 -4.46 36.08
C LYS A 364 -9.73 -5.68 35.88
N LEU A 365 -11.04 -5.47 35.90
CA LEU A 365 -12.05 -6.43 35.47
C LEU A 365 -12.69 -5.90 34.19
N GLN A 366 -12.57 -6.64 33.10
CA GLN A 366 -13.17 -6.32 31.81
C GLN A 366 -14.29 -7.31 31.51
N MET A 367 -15.42 -6.81 31.03
CA MET A 367 -16.56 -7.61 30.59
C MET A 367 -17.14 -6.98 29.33
N GLY A 368 -17.64 -7.79 28.42
CA GLY A 368 -18.32 -7.24 27.26
C GLY A 368 -19.19 -8.24 26.52
N LEU A 369 -20.10 -7.68 25.74
CA LEU A 369 -21.00 -8.38 24.84
C LEU A 369 -20.86 -7.73 23.46
N ALA A 370 -20.70 -8.54 22.43
CA ALA A 370 -20.72 -8.13 21.05
C ALA A 370 -21.73 -8.98 20.29
N PHE A 371 -22.60 -8.34 19.51
CA PHE A 371 -23.55 -8.99 18.63
C PHE A 371 -23.24 -8.60 17.20
N LYS A 372 -22.95 -9.56 16.33
CA LYS A 372 -22.57 -9.31 14.94
C LYS A 372 -23.37 -10.16 13.96
N ARG A 373 -24.10 -9.47 13.09
CA ARG A 373 -24.71 -9.98 11.86
C ARG A 373 -24.10 -9.24 10.66
N SER A 374 -24.45 -9.65 9.45
CA SER A 374 -24.04 -8.94 8.22
C SER A 374 -24.51 -7.48 8.18
N ASP A 375 -25.62 -7.18 8.85
CA ASP A 375 -26.36 -5.91 8.77
C ASP A 375 -26.50 -5.19 10.12
N LEU A 376 -25.96 -5.74 11.20
CA LEU A 376 -26.02 -5.15 12.54
C LEU A 376 -24.78 -5.55 13.35
N THR A 377 -24.08 -4.57 13.91
CA THR A 377 -23.04 -4.75 14.91
C THR A 377 -23.43 -3.97 16.15
N ALA A 378 -23.53 -4.62 17.30
CA ALA A 378 -23.74 -3.97 18.59
C ALA A 378 -22.66 -4.43 19.57
N LYS A 379 -22.21 -3.54 20.45
CA LYS A 379 -21.17 -3.82 21.44
C LYS A 379 -21.50 -3.11 22.75
N LEU A 380 -21.24 -3.76 23.87
CA LEU A 380 -21.26 -3.19 25.21
C LEU A 380 -20.02 -3.69 25.93
N ASP A 381 -19.20 -2.79 26.45
CA ASP A 381 -17.98 -3.10 27.16
C ASP A 381 -17.96 -2.35 28.49
N ALA A 382 -17.67 -3.05 29.56
CA ALA A 382 -17.43 -2.51 30.88
C ALA A 382 -16.01 -2.87 31.32
N GLN A 383 -15.28 -1.89 31.84
CA GLN A 383 -14.00 -2.05 32.49
C GLN A 383 -14.13 -1.45 33.89
N LEU A 384 -13.80 -2.20 34.92
CA LEU A 384 -13.65 -1.72 36.29
C LEU A 384 -12.17 -1.73 36.62
N SER A 385 -11.66 -0.69 37.27
CA SER A 385 -10.25 -0.56 37.65
C SER A 385 -10.15 -0.17 39.12
N THR A 386 -9.12 -0.65 39.81
CA THR A 386 -8.79 -0.16 41.16
C THR A 386 -8.18 1.24 41.15
N LEU A 387 -7.66 1.69 40.00
CA LEU A 387 -7.21 3.07 39.82
C LEU A 387 -8.39 3.99 39.54
N ALA A 388 -8.52 5.05 40.34
CA ALA A 388 -9.61 6.00 40.23
C ALA A 388 -9.64 6.68 38.85
N GLY A 389 -10.81 6.64 38.20
CA GLY A 389 -11.04 7.28 36.89
C GLY A 389 -10.83 6.35 35.69
N ASP A 390 -10.40 5.11 35.92
CA ASP A 390 -10.15 4.13 34.87
C ASP A 390 -11.28 3.13 34.68
N SER A 391 -12.30 3.12 35.56
CA SER A 391 -13.51 2.35 35.33
C SER A 391 -14.35 3.01 34.22
N LYS A 392 -14.57 2.30 33.12
CA LYS A 392 -15.23 2.80 31.91
C LYS A 392 -16.37 1.90 31.47
N LEU A 393 -17.46 2.50 31.01
CA LEU A 393 -18.53 1.81 30.30
C LEU A 393 -18.63 2.41 28.91
N SER A 394 -18.66 1.57 27.88
CA SER A 394 -18.86 2.01 26.51
C SER A 394 -19.80 1.09 25.76
N GLY A 395 -20.57 1.66 24.83
CA GLY A 395 -21.43 0.88 23.96
C GLY A 395 -21.48 1.46 22.56
N SER A 396 -21.83 0.63 21.59
CA SER A 396 -22.06 1.05 20.21
C SER A 396 -23.08 0.18 19.53
N VAL A 397 -23.80 0.76 18.57
CA VAL A 397 -24.68 0.07 17.63
C VAL A 397 -24.43 0.65 16.26
N ASP A 398 -24.23 -0.20 15.26
CA ASP A 398 -24.10 0.12 13.84
C ASP A 398 -25.04 -0.81 13.06
N LYS A 399 -26.02 -0.23 12.38
CA LYS A 399 -26.99 -0.91 11.53
C LYS A 399 -26.73 -0.54 10.08
N LYS A 400 -26.68 -1.54 9.20
CA LYS A 400 -26.60 -1.38 7.74
C LYS A 400 -27.87 -1.87 7.06
N TRP A 401 -28.35 -1.14 6.05
CA TRP A 401 -29.49 -1.57 5.23
C TRP A 401 -29.35 -1.01 3.80
N GLY A 402 -29.05 -1.92 2.86
CA GLY A 402 -28.58 -1.53 1.53
C GLY A 402 -27.28 -0.73 1.65
N ASN A 403 -27.22 0.42 0.98
CA ASN A 403 -26.07 1.33 1.07
C ASN A 403 -26.08 2.22 2.33
N ASN A 404 -27.21 2.26 3.06
CA ASN A 404 -27.36 3.11 4.24
C ASN A 404 -26.71 2.46 5.46
N HIS A 405 -26.18 3.30 6.36
CA HIS A 405 -25.77 2.91 7.69
C HIS A 405 -26.14 3.97 8.72
N ALA A 406 -26.42 3.54 9.93
CA ALA A 406 -26.60 4.44 11.06
C ALA A 406 -26.13 3.78 12.33
N GLY A 407 -25.74 4.61 13.29
CA GLY A 407 -25.30 4.09 14.56
C GLY A 407 -25.24 5.15 15.63
N ALA A 408 -24.98 4.65 16.82
CA ALA A 408 -24.73 5.47 17.99
C ALA A 408 -23.64 4.82 18.83
N SER A 409 -22.90 5.63 19.57
CA SER A 409 -21.91 5.18 20.52
C SER A 409 -21.96 6.03 21.78
N PHE A 410 -21.51 5.46 22.89
CA PHE A 410 -21.29 6.21 24.12
C PHE A 410 -20.09 5.66 24.87
N SER A 411 -19.49 6.50 25.71
CA SER A 411 -18.45 6.14 26.66
C SER A 411 -18.59 7.00 27.92
N ALA A 412 -18.48 6.40 29.09
CA ALA A 412 -18.60 7.06 30.38
C ALA A 412 -17.59 6.50 31.38
N VAL A 413 -17.14 7.34 32.33
CA VAL A 413 -16.39 6.90 33.52
C VAL A 413 -17.39 6.51 34.61
N LEU A 414 -17.19 5.36 35.24
CA LEU A 414 -18.09 4.83 36.27
C LEU A 414 -17.77 5.37 37.67
N ASP A 415 -16.49 5.59 37.99
CA ASP A 415 -16.05 6.04 39.33
C ASP A 415 -16.48 7.49 39.64
N ASN A 416 -16.66 8.28 38.58
CA ASN A 416 -17.19 9.62 38.63
C ASN A 416 -18.09 9.72 37.42
N PRO A 417 -19.44 9.60 37.56
CA PRO A 417 -20.39 9.42 36.47
C PRO A 417 -20.38 10.64 35.53
N LYS A 418 -19.36 10.66 34.68
CA LYS A 418 -19.05 11.67 33.70
C LYS A 418 -19.10 10.98 32.36
N LEU A 419 -20.02 11.45 31.55
CA LEU A 419 -20.07 11.09 30.14
C LEU A 419 -18.75 11.54 29.51
N LEU A 420 -17.97 10.61 28.96
CA LEU A 420 -16.79 10.95 28.18
C LEU A 420 -17.22 11.37 26.79
N GLU A 421 -18.10 10.58 26.18
CA GLU A 421 -18.51 10.77 24.80
C GLU A 421 -19.90 10.18 24.55
N VAL A 422 -20.73 10.86 23.76
CA VAL A 422 -21.89 10.27 23.08
C VAL A 422 -21.86 10.70 21.62
N GLY A 423 -22.11 9.76 20.71
CA GLY A 423 -22.11 10.00 19.29
C GLY A 423 -23.28 9.33 18.59
N ALA A 424 -23.70 9.91 17.48
CA ALA A 424 -24.67 9.33 16.57
C ALA A 424 -24.28 9.66 15.14
N PHE A 425 -24.49 8.73 14.22
CA PHE A 425 -24.24 8.97 12.81
C PHE A 425 -25.33 8.37 11.94
N TYR A 426 -25.52 8.95 10.77
CA TYR A 426 -26.39 8.46 9.72
C TYR A 426 -25.78 8.79 8.37
N GLY A 427 -25.83 7.85 7.44
CA GLY A 427 -25.30 8.05 6.11
C GLY A 427 -25.58 6.90 5.15
N PHE A 428 -24.98 7.00 3.97
CA PHE A 428 -24.82 5.89 3.05
C PHE A 428 -23.46 6.00 2.36
N LYS A 429 -22.92 4.87 1.92
CA LYS A 429 -21.74 4.84 1.07
C LYS A 429 -21.92 3.75 0.02
N ASP A 430 -21.93 4.15 -1.24
CA ASP A 430 -21.90 3.18 -2.32
C ASP A 430 -20.50 2.57 -2.42
N PRO A 431 -20.35 1.23 -2.40
CA PRO A 431 -19.04 0.59 -2.52
C PRO A 431 -18.46 0.65 -3.95
N ASN A 432 -19.30 0.89 -4.96
CA ASN A 432 -18.95 0.84 -6.37
C ASN A 432 -18.86 2.24 -7.01
N GLU A 433 -19.57 3.21 -6.46
CA GLU A 433 -19.60 4.58 -6.95
C GLU A 433 -18.99 5.56 -5.94
N PHE A 434 -18.40 6.66 -6.43
CA PHE A 434 -18.00 7.76 -5.55
C PHE A 434 -19.22 8.59 -5.17
N LYS A 435 -20.05 7.99 -4.32
CA LYS A 435 -21.32 8.52 -3.88
C LYS A 435 -21.52 8.16 -2.41
N SER A 436 -21.48 9.16 -1.55
CA SER A 436 -21.68 8.98 -0.12
C SER A 436 -22.31 10.21 0.51
N PHE A 437 -22.97 9.97 1.63
CA PHE A 437 -23.49 11.01 2.51
C PHE A 437 -23.27 10.50 3.92
N LEU A 438 -22.68 11.30 4.81
CA LEU A 438 -22.50 10.93 6.21
C LEU A 438 -22.68 12.20 7.04
N VAL A 439 -23.50 12.11 8.08
CA VAL A 439 -23.60 13.11 9.14
C VAL A 439 -23.30 12.40 10.46
N GLU A 440 -22.39 12.96 11.24
CA GLU A 440 -21.97 12.47 12.54
C GLU A 440 -22.06 13.60 13.56
N TYR A 441 -22.79 13.36 14.65
CA TYR A 441 -22.79 14.19 15.83
C TYR A 441 -22.00 13.51 16.94
N LYS A 442 -21.21 14.28 17.68
CA LYS A 442 -20.40 13.80 18.80
C LYS A 442 -20.36 14.85 19.90
N HIS A 443 -20.69 14.47 21.12
CA HIS A 443 -20.56 15.30 22.32
C HIS A 443 -19.51 14.70 23.25
N LYS A 444 -18.51 15.49 23.63
CA LYS A 444 -17.46 15.13 24.59
C LYS A 444 -17.78 15.75 25.95
N GLY A 445 -18.24 14.94 26.91
CA GLY A 445 -18.68 15.48 28.20
C GLY A 445 -17.54 15.99 29.09
N SER A 446 -16.29 15.56 28.86
CA SER A 446 -15.12 16.06 29.62
C SER A 446 -14.85 17.55 29.37
N THR A 447 -15.10 18.02 28.15
CA THR A 447 -14.93 19.43 27.75
C THR A 447 -16.26 20.13 27.49
N SER A 448 -17.39 19.42 27.55
CA SER A 448 -18.70 19.89 27.06
C SER A 448 -18.68 20.36 25.60
N GLU A 449 -17.73 19.86 24.80
CA GLU A 449 -17.58 20.18 23.37
C GLU A 449 -18.55 19.32 22.55
N ASN A 450 -19.26 19.94 21.63
CA ASN A 450 -20.09 19.30 20.63
C ASN A 450 -19.40 19.41 19.27
N ALA A 451 -19.54 18.40 18.44
CA ALA A 451 -19.02 18.34 17.09
C ALA A 451 -20.09 17.78 16.16
N LEU A 452 -20.29 18.43 15.02
CA LEU A 452 -21.11 17.97 13.92
C LEU A 452 -20.22 17.89 12.68
N SER A 453 -20.05 16.68 12.15
CA SER A 453 -19.28 16.41 10.95
C SER A 453 -20.22 15.96 9.85
N MET A 454 -20.03 16.46 8.64
CA MET A 454 -20.78 16.08 7.45
C MET A 454 -19.81 15.81 6.30
N VAL A 455 -20.08 14.77 5.53
CA VAL A 455 -19.38 14.46 4.29
C VAL A 455 -20.41 14.14 3.22
N VAL A 456 -20.27 14.77 2.05
CA VAL A 456 -21.05 14.48 0.85
C VAL A 456 -20.09 14.22 -0.30
N GLU A 457 -20.19 13.07 -0.91
CA GLU A 457 -19.44 12.68 -2.10
C GLU A 457 -20.42 12.39 -3.23
N ASN A 458 -20.12 12.89 -4.42
CA ASN A 458 -20.91 12.58 -5.60
C ASN A 458 -20.04 12.66 -6.86
N THR A 459 -20.43 11.94 -7.90
CA THR A 459 -19.81 12.04 -9.23
C THR A 459 -20.73 12.85 -10.13
N LEU A 460 -20.24 13.97 -10.65
CA LEU A 460 -20.92 14.76 -11.67
C LEU A 460 -20.13 14.64 -12.97
N SER A 461 -20.64 13.86 -13.93
CA SER A 461 -19.92 13.52 -15.17
C SER A 461 -18.59 12.82 -14.88
N ASP A 462 -17.47 13.41 -15.28
CA ASP A 462 -16.10 12.95 -15.12
C ASP A 462 -15.40 13.57 -13.90
N VAL A 463 -16.14 14.34 -13.10
CA VAL A 463 -15.63 15.06 -11.93
C VAL A 463 -16.25 14.48 -10.67
N ARG A 464 -15.39 14.04 -9.74
CA ARG A 464 -15.77 13.61 -8.39
C ARG A 464 -15.73 14.80 -7.46
N LEU A 465 -16.82 15.06 -6.75
CA LEU A 465 -16.95 16.17 -5.81
C LEU A 465 -17.02 15.62 -4.39
N ARG A 466 -16.29 16.26 -3.48
CA ARG A 466 -16.34 15.99 -2.04
C ARG A 466 -16.54 17.30 -1.31
N TRP A 467 -17.59 17.36 -0.51
CA TRP A 467 -17.86 18.44 0.43
C TRP A 467 -17.79 17.87 1.85
N GLN A 468 -17.00 18.51 2.71
CA GLN A 468 -16.86 18.14 4.11
C GLN A 468 -17.12 19.38 4.98
N GLN A 469 -17.82 19.21 6.09
CA GLN A 469 -18.10 20.27 7.03
C GLN A 469 -17.93 19.76 8.44
N ASN A 470 -17.13 20.44 9.26
CA ASN A 470 -16.94 20.13 10.67
C ASN A 470 -17.25 21.38 11.49
N LEU A 471 -18.29 21.33 12.31
CA LEU A 471 -18.68 22.39 13.24
C LEU A 471 -18.40 21.91 14.67
N THR A 472 -17.59 22.62 15.44
CA THR A 472 -17.36 22.36 16.87
C THR A 472 -17.86 23.53 17.71
N TRP A 473 -18.56 23.27 18.81
CA TRP A 473 -19.10 24.32 19.70
C TRP A 473 -19.30 23.85 21.15
N GLY A 474 -19.29 24.79 22.10
CA GLY A 474 -19.54 24.53 23.52
C GLY A 474 -18.28 24.25 24.33
N GLY A 475 -18.43 24.25 25.66
CA GLY A 475 -17.30 24.10 26.58
C GLY A 475 -16.38 25.32 26.63
N ASP A 476 -15.10 25.06 26.89
CA ASP A 476 -14.01 26.04 26.79
C ASP A 476 -13.49 26.20 25.34
N SER A 477 -14.11 25.50 24.39
CA SER A 477 -13.68 25.53 22.99
C SER A 477 -14.36 26.68 22.23
N ASP A 478 -13.58 27.37 21.39
CA ASP A 478 -14.16 28.32 20.43
C ASP A 478 -15.13 27.60 19.49
N THR A 479 -16.22 28.29 19.15
CA THR A 479 -17.12 27.78 18.11
C THR A 479 -16.43 27.91 16.76
N LYS A 480 -16.09 26.79 16.12
CA LYS A 480 -15.31 26.72 14.87
C LYS A 480 -16.05 25.94 13.80
N LEU A 481 -16.00 26.44 12.57
CA LEU A 481 -16.48 25.77 11.37
C LEU A 481 -15.30 25.57 10.42
N ASN A 482 -15.08 24.34 9.99
CA ASN A 482 -14.13 23.99 8.94
C ASN A 482 -14.91 23.36 7.79
N THR A 483 -14.93 24.03 6.63
CA THR A 483 -15.60 23.55 5.42
C THR A 483 -14.54 23.24 4.37
N LYS A 484 -14.55 22.04 3.80
CA LYS A 484 -13.68 21.65 2.69
C LYS A 484 -14.52 21.32 1.48
N PHE A 485 -14.17 21.90 0.34
CA PHE A 485 -14.78 21.55 -0.93
C PHE A 485 -13.68 21.19 -1.91
N HIS A 486 -13.74 19.98 -2.45
CA HIS A 486 -12.76 19.46 -3.39
C HIS A 486 -13.45 18.84 -4.61
N ALA A 487 -12.82 19.01 -5.75
CA ALA A 487 -13.14 18.35 -6.99
C ALA A 487 -11.93 17.56 -7.47
N ALA A 488 -12.17 16.38 -8.03
CA ALA A 488 -11.16 15.53 -8.64
C ALA A 488 -11.59 15.17 -10.06
N LYS A 489 -10.73 15.45 -11.04
CA LYS A 489 -10.92 15.01 -12.43
C LYS A 489 -9.90 13.92 -12.74
N PHE A 490 -10.39 12.72 -12.99
CA PHE A 490 -9.54 11.58 -13.32
C PHE A 490 -9.03 11.72 -14.75
N LEU A 491 -7.71 11.78 -14.90
CA LEU A 491 -7.03 11.77 -16.19
C LEU A 491 -6.93 10.33 -16.74
N ASN A 492 -6.83 9.36 -15.83
CA ASN A 492 -6.87 7.93 -16.09
C ASN A 492 -7.24 7.18 -14.79
N LYS A 493 -7.19 5.84 -14.77
CA LYS A 493 -7.56 5.02 -13.60
C LYS A 493 -6.69 5.28 -12.35
N ASP A 494 -5.45 5.70 -12.56
CA ASP A 494 -4.47 5.87 -11.49
C ASP A 494 -4.21 7.33 -11.14
N THR A 495 -4.55 8.27 -12.02
CA THR A 495 -4.17 9.69 -11.90
C THR A 495 -5.38 10.60 -11.92
N ALA A 496 -5.52 11.46 -10.92
CA ALA A 496 -6.52 12.52 -10.90
C ALA A 496 -5.91 13.87 -10.53
N LEU A 497 -6.38 14.94 -11.16
CA LEU A 497 -6.08 16.31 -10.73
C LEU A 497 -7.10 16.72 -9.69
N LEU A 498 -6.62 17.33 -8.60
CA LEU A 498 -7.42 17.75 -7.46
C LEU A 498 -7.39 19.27 -7.36
N GLY A 499 -8.54 19.87 -7.06
CA GLY A 499 -8.65 21.29 -6.79
C GLY A 499 -9.74 21.57 -5.77
N GLY A 500 -9.58 22.60 -4.96
CA GLY A 500 -10.58 22.94 -3.96
C GLY A 500 -10.16 24.06 -3.03
N ALA A 501 -10.90 24.20 -1.94
CA ALA A 501 -10.59 25.15 -0.89
C ALA A 501 -11.03 24.60 0.47
N GLU A 502 -10.30 25.01 1.51
CA GLU A 502 -10.65 24.83 2.91
C GLU A 502 -10.99 26.20 3.49
N HIS A 503 -12.15 26.34 4.13
CA HIS A 503 -12.60 27.54 4.81
C HIS A 503 -12.64 27.26 6.31
N GLU A 504 -11.83 27.97 7.08
CA GLU A 504 -11.81 27.94 8.54
C GLU A 504 -12.47 29.22 9.07
N TYR A 505 -13.52 29.09 9.88
CA TYR A 505 -14.23 30.21 10.49
C TYR A 505 -14.33 30.00 12.01
N ASN A 506 -13.93 30.99 12.78
CA ASN A 506 -14.05 30.99 14.25
C ASN A 506 -15.09 32.03 14.67
N PHE A 507 -16.26 31.57 15.10
CA PHE A 507 -17.38 32.44 15.49
C PHE A 507 -17.08 33.26 16.74
N SER A 508 -16.21 32.78 17.65
CA SER A 508 -15.82 33.53 18.86
C SER A 508 -15.00 34.76 18.53
N THR A 509 -14.12 34.66 17.52
CA THR A 509 -13.18 35.74 17.15
C THR A 509 -13.60 36.51 15.90
N GLY A 510 -14.58 36.01 15.15
CA GLY A 510 -14.97 36.52 13.82
C GLY A 510 -13.92 36.28 12.74
N LYS A 511 -12.84 35.54 13.03
CA LYS A 511 -11.77 35.28 12.06
C LYS A 511 -12.21 34.28 11.01
N SER A 512 -11.88 34.59 9.76
CA SER A 512 -12.17 33.77 8.58
C SER A 512 -10.89 33.59 7.76
N ASN A 513 -10.57 32.35 7.41
CA ASN A 513 -9.40 32.01 6.60
C ASN A 513 -9.82 31.07 5.46
N ILE A 514 -9.44 31.40 4.23
CA ILE A 514 -9.68 30.57 3.04
C ILE A 514 -8.34 30.10 2.51
N ILE A 515 -8.18 28.79 2.43
CA ILE A 515 -6.97 28.10 2.02
C ILE A 515 -7.26 27.42 0.68
N PRO A 516 -6.93 28.04 -0.47
CA PRO A 516 -7.04 27.36 -1.76
C PRO A 516 -6.08 26.17 -1.81
N GLN A 517 -6.52 25.08 -2.42
CA GLN A 517 -5.79 23.81 -2.48
C GLN A 517 -5.79 23.26 -3.92
N ILE A 518 -4.63 22.79 -4.36
CA ILE A 518 -4.43 22.07 -5.63
C ILE A 518 -3.65 20.80 -5.36
N GLY A 519 -3.82 19.76 -6.17
CA GLY A 519 -3.10 18.52 -5.93
C GLY A 519 -3.26 17.48 -7.01
N VAL A 520 -2.72 16.30 -6.72
CA VAL A 520 -2.75 15.14 -7.60
C VAL A 520 -3.01 13.89 -6.77
N GLN A 521 -3.82 12.98 -7.31
CA GLN A 521 -3.92 11.60 -6.85
C GLN A 521 -3.14 10.72 -7.80
N TYR A 522 -2.22 9.90 -7.30
CA TYR A 522 -1.51 8.89 -8.08
C TYR A 522 -1.59 7.53 -7.38
N LYS A 523 -2.10 6.52 -8.09
CA LYS A 523 -2.32 5.14 -7.59
C LYS A 523 -3.04 5.10 -6.24
N GLY A 524 -4.10 5.91 -6.12
CA GLY A 524 -4.91 5.99 -4.91
C GLY A 524 -4.29 6.81 -3.76
N LEU A 525 -3.18 7.51 -3.97
CA LEU A 525 -2.61 8.43 -2.98
C LEU A 525 -2.86 9.89 -3.38
N PRO A 526 -3.83 10.60 -2.77
CA PRO A 526 -4.09 12.01 -3.05
C PRO A 526 -3.23 12.93 -2.18
N VAL A 527 -2.46 13.79 -2.83
CA VAL A 527 -1.64 14.83 -2.21
C VAL A 527 -2.16 16.20 -2.62
N LEU A 528 -2.43 17.07 -1.63
CA LEU A 528 -2.88 18.44 -1.80
C LEU A 528 -1.85 19.42 -1.24
N VAL A 529 -1.64 20.52 -1.95
CA VAL A 529 -0.84 21.68 -1.52
C VAL A 529 -1.79 22.89 -1.45
N GLY A 530 -1.80 23.58 -0.32
CA GLY A 530 -2.55 24.81 -0.14
C GLY A 530 -1.71 25.93 0.47
N TYR A 531 -2.17 27.16 0.31
CA TYR A 531 -1.52 28.34 0.87
C TYR A 531 -2.43 29.03 1.88
N ASP A 532 -2.02 29.02 3.14
CA ASP A 532 -2.70 29.69 4.26
C ASP A 532 -2.28 31.16 4.28
N GLN A 533 -3.16 32.05 3.79
CA GLN A 533 -2.86 33.48 3.67
C GLN A 533 -2.70 34.15 5.03
N GLU A 534 -3.49 33.76 6.04
CA GLU A 534 -3.42 34.34 7.38
C GLU A 534 -2.08 33.99 8.05
N ARG A 535 -1.65 32.73 7.93
CA ARG A 535 -0.38 32.26 8.52
C ARG A 535 0.84 32.46 7.62
N LYS A 536 0.63 32.87 6.36
CA LYS A 536 1.66 32.95 5.30
C LYS A 536 2.43 31.63 5.13
N ALA A 537 1.74 30.51 5.24
CA ALA A 537 2.35 29.17 5.29
C ALA A 537 1.83 28.26 4.17
N VAL A 538 2.70 27.39 3.67
CA VAL A 538 2.31 26.31 2.74
C VAL A 538 1.89 25.09 3.56
N LYS A 539 0.71 24.54 3.26
CA LYS A 539 0.15 23.34 3.85
C LYS A 539 0.22 22.20 2.83
N ILE A 540 0.88 21.11 3.17
CA ILE A 540 0.88 19.88 2.37
C ILE A 540 0.07 18.85 3.15
N GLY A 541 -0.91 18.22 2.51
CA GLY A 541 -1.81 17.27 3.13
C GLY A 541 -2.08 16.05 2.26
N ILE A 542 -2.27 14.90 2.90
CA ILE A 542 -2.79 13.68 2.28
C ILE A 542 -4.26 13.56 2.66
N THR A 543 -5.14 13.23 1.72
CA THR A 543 -6.58 13.08 1.96
C THR A 543 -7.08 11.67 1.67
N ILE A 544 -8.38 11.42 1.86
CA ILE A 544 -9.01 10.15 1.48
C ILE A 544 -9.01 10.08 -0.06
N PRO A 545 -8.73 8.93 -0.68
CA PRO A 545 -8.78 8.79 -2.14
C PRO A 545 -10.14 9.21 -2.70
N PHE A 546 -10.12 9.90 -3.83
CA PHE A 546 -11.31 10.17 -4.63
C PHE A 546 -11.71 8.95 -5.44
#